data_AF-A0A154BLP9-F1
#
_entry.id   AF-A0A154BLP9-F1
#
_cell.length_a   1.000
_cell.length_b   1.000
_cell.length_c   1.000
_cell.angle_alpha   90.00
_cell.angle_beta   90.00
_cell.angle_gamma   90.00
#
_symmetry.space_group_name_H-M   'P 1'
#
loop_
_entity.id
_entity.type
_entity.pdbx_description
1 polymer ?
#
loop_
_entity_poly.entity_id
_entity_poly.type
_entity_poly.pdbx_seq_one_letter_code
_entity_poly.pdbx_strand_id
1 'polypeptide(L)' 'MKKGELHKLRFINASTAAVHTIKISGHRFRVTHTDGHPLSQPYETDVLTLSPGERLDAEVAAVAK' A
#
# COMPACT_ATOMS: atom_id res chain seq x y z
N MET A 1 8.78 0.42 -11.91
CA MET A 1 9.12 1.57 -11.04
C MET A 1 10.52 2.03 -11.41
N LYS A 2 10.74 3.32 -11.63
CA LYS A 2 12.09 3.83 -11.87
C LYS A 2 12.86 3.86 -10.54
N LYS A 3 14.08 3.31 -10.57
CA LYS A 3 14.93 3.16 -9.38
C LYS A 3 15.20 4.54 -8.76
N GLY A 4 15.20 4.60 -7.43
CA GLY A 4 15.47 5.82 -6.66
C GLY A 4 14.29 6.77 -6.53
N GLU A 5 13.14 6.46 -7.13
CA GLU A 5 11.92 7.26 -6.97
C GLU A 5 11.00 6.69 -5.88
N LEU A 6 10.26 7.59 -5.25
CA LEU A 6 9.16 7.27 -4.34
C LEU A 6 7.86 7.20 -5.16
N HIS A 7 7.17 6.06 -5.09
CA HIS A 7 5.92 5.84 -5.82
C HIS A 7 4.77 5.76 -4.83
N LYS A 8 3.71 6.55 -5.05
CA LYS A 8 2.46 6.41 -4.30
C LYS A 8 1.52 5.47 -5.05
N LEU A 9 1.26 4.31 -4.47
CA LEU A 9 0.40 3.28 -5.02
C LEU A 9 -0.95 3.32 -4.33
N ARG A 10 -2.03 3.21 -5.11
CA ARG A 10 -3.40 3.04 -4.60
C ARG A 10 -3.82 1.59 -4.80
N PHE A 11 -3.97 0.88 -3.70
CA PHE A 11 -4.50 -0.48 -3.66
C PHE A 11 -6.01 -0.43 -3.50
N ILE A 12 -6.71 -1.24 -4.29
CA ILE A 12 -8.18 -1.35 -4.27
C ILE A 12 -8.52 -2.83 -4.26
N ASN A 13 -9.17 -3.31 -3.20
CA ASN A 13 -9.72 -4.66 -3.22
C ASN A 13 -11.10 -4.64 -3.89
N ALA A 14 -11.11 -4.94 -5.19
CA ALA A 14 -12.34 -5.01 -6.01
C ALA A 14 -13.07 -6.36 -5.93
N SER A 15 -12.66 -7.26 -5.04
CA SER A 15 -13.35 -8.54 -4.85
C SER A 15 -14.68 -8.33 -4.11
N THR A 16 -15.59 -9.30 -4.24
CA THR A 16 -16.89 -9.29 -3.53
C THR A 16 -16.83 -9.97 -2.16
N ALA A 17 -15.84 -10.83 -1.91
CA ALA A 17 -15.77 -11.66 -0.70
C ALA A 17 -14.35 -12.02 -0.23
N ALA A 18 -13.30 -11.71 -1.01
CA ALA A 18 -11.94 -12.15 -0.68
C ALA A 18 -11.16 -11.09 0.10
N VAL A 19 -10.44 -11.52 1.14
CA VAL A 19 -9.41 -10.69 1.79
C VAL A 19 -8.09 -10.92 1.06
N HIS A 20 -7.40 -9.84 0.70
CA HIS A 20 -6.10 -9.91 0.05
C HIS A 20 -5.01 -9.37 0.95
N THR A 21 -3.90 -10.10 1.02
CA THR A 21 -2.68 -9.70 1.71
C THR A 21 -1.58 -9.46 0.67
N ILE A 22 -0.92 -8.31 0.73
CA ILE A 22 0.07 -7.87 -0.25
C ILE A 22 1.40 -7.61 0.47
N LYS A 23 2.46 -8.21 -0.07
CA LYS A 23 3.85 -7.99 0.36
C LYS A 23 4.74 -7.86 -0.88
N ILE A 24 5.65 -6.90 -0.87
CA ILE A 24 6.70 -6.76 -1.87
C ILE A 24 8.03 -7.08 -1.17
N SER A 25 8.72 -8.13 -1.63
CA SER A 25 9.98 -8.56 -1.02
C SER A 25 11.01 -7.42 -1.02
N GLY A 26 11.64 -7.19 0.13
CA GLY A 26 12.65 -6.15 0.31
C GLY A 26 12.11 -4.71 0.37
N HIS A 27 10.79 -4.52 0.41
CA HIS A 27 10.16 -3.20 0.45
C HIS A 27 9.27 -3.04 1.68
N ARG A 28 9.18 -1.79 2.16
CA ARG A 28 8.18 -1.35 3.13
C ARG A 28 7.22 -0.38 2.47
N PHE A 29 6.03 -0.31 3.03
CA PHE A 29 4.95 0.58 2.66
C PHE A 29 4.78 1.63 3.73
N ARG A 30 4.80 2.90 3.34
CA ARG A 30 4.30 3.99 4.17
C ARG A 30 2.83 4.22 3.84
N VAL A 31 1.93 3.73 4.67
CA VAL A 31 0.48 3.92 4.49
C VAL A 31 0.12 5.35 4.88
N THR A 32 -0.50 6.07 3.96
CA THR A 32 -0.83 7.49 4.12
C THR A 32 -2.32 7.77 4.08
N HIS A 33 -3.12 6.94 3.40
CA HIS A 33 -4.56 7.09 3.29
C HIS A 33 -5.28 5.74 3.45
N THR A 34 -6.45 5.79 4.05
CA THR A 34 -7.42 4.68 4.13
C THR A 34 -8.73 5.13 3.51
N ASP A 35 -9.25 4.35 2.55
CA ASP A 35 -10.53 4.60 1.88
C ASP A 35 -10.66 5.99 1.23
N GLY A 36 -9.54 6.59 0.85
CA GLY A 36 -9.48 7.93 0.25
C GLY A 36 -9.30 9.07 1.26
N HIS A 37 -9.27 8.79 2.55
CA HIS A 37 -9.06 9.78 3.60
C HIS A 37 -7.61 9.75 4.10
N PRO A 38 -6.96 10.91 4.30
CA PRO A 38 -5.62 10.97 4.86
C PRO A 38 -5.64 10.46 6.30
N LEU A 39 -4.62 9.68 6.66
CA LEU A 39 -4.37 9.30 8.05
C LEU A 39 -3.78 10.48 8.81
N SER A 40 -4.24 10.70 10.04
CA SER A 40 -3.66 11.69 10.96
C SER A 40 -2.20 11.39 11.25
N GLN A 41 -1.86 10.09 11.31
CA GLN A 41 -0.50 9.61 11.48
C GLN A 41 -0.23 8.46 10.50
N PRO A 42 0.49 8.73 9.39
CA PRO A 42 0.98 7.69 8.50
C PRO A 42 1.86 6.68 9.23
N TYR A 43 1.79 5.42 8.82
CA TYR A 43 2.53 4.33 9.46
C TYR A 43 3.26 3.45 8.44
N GLU A 44 4.30 2.76 8.90
CA GLU A 44 5.14 1.90 8.07
C GLU A 44 4.82 0.42 8.33
N THR A 45 4.64 -0.35 7.27
CA THR A 45 4.37 -1.80 7.33
C THR A 45 5.05 -2.54 6.18
N ASP A 46 5.35 -3.82 6.33
CA ASP A 46 5.82 -4.69 5.24
C ASP A 46 4.67 -5.45 4.56
N VAL A 47 3.48 -5.41 5.17
CA VAL A 47 2.27 -6.12 4.71
C VAL A 47 1.08 -5.17 4.69
N LEU A 48 0.33 -5.20 3.59
CA LEU A 48 -0.98 -4.56 3.47
C LEU A 48 -2.06 -5.65 3.44
N THR A 49 -3.09 -5.50 4.25
CA THR A 49 -4.27 -6.37 4.23
C THR A 49 -5.48 -5.52 3.86
N LEU A 50 -6.26 -5.98 2.88
CA LEU A 50 -7.46 -5.29 2.41
C LEU A 50 -8.64 -6.28 2.38
N SER A 51 -9.72 -5.90 3.03
CA SER A 51 -11.03 -6.54 2.94
C SER A 51 -11.76 -6.12 1.67
N PRO A 52 -12.79 -6.86 1.22
CA PRO A 52 -13.60 -6.49 0.06
C PRO A 52 -14.07 -5.02 0.13
N GLY A 53 -13.79 -4.24 -0.92
CA GLY A 53 -14.19 -2.84 -1.03
C GLY A 53 -13.22 -1.82 -0.41
N GLU A 54 -12.22 -2.24 0.36
CA GLU A 54 -11.26 -1.33 1.00
C GLU A 54 -10.22 -0.78 0.01
N ARG A 55 -9.73 0.43 0.30
CA ARG A 55 -8.62 1.07 -0.40
C ARG A 55 -7.53 1.53 0.57
N LEU A 56 -6.28 1.40 0.15
CA LEU A 56 -5.12 1.94 0.86
C LEU A 56 -4.23 2.68 -0.13
N ASP A 57 -3.79 3.89 0.25
CA ASP A 57 -2.72 4.57 -0.47
C ASP A 57 -1.42 4.44 0.32
N ALA A 58 -0.40 3.87 -0.31
CA ALA A 58 0.90 3.68 0.30
C ALA A 58 2.03 4.18 -0.59
N GLU A 59 3.03 4.82 0.02
CA GLU A 59 4.26 5.20 -0.64
C GLU A 59 5.28 4.05 -0.53
N VAL A 60 5.97 3.77 -1.63
CA VAL A 60 6.97 2.70 -1.75
C VAL A 60 8.20 3.24 -2.48
N ALA A 61 9.37 3.13 -1.86
CA ALA A 61 10.62 3.49 -2.50
C ALA A 61 11.07 2.37 -3.44
N ALA A 62 11.35 2.69 -4.71
CA ALA A 62 11.86 1.71 -5.66
C ALA A 62 13.36 1.46 -5.41
N VAL A 63 13.67 0.44 -4.60
CA VAL A 63 15.07 0.07 -4.33
C VAL A 63 15.67 -0.69 -5.50
N ALA A 64 16.93 -0.41 -5.81
CA ALA A 64 17.70 -1.21 -6.76
C ALA A 64 17.93 -2.59 -6.14
N LYS A 65 17.51 -3.66 -6.84
CA LYS A 65 18.23 -4.93 -6.71
C LYS A 65 19.65 -4.74 -7.23
#